data_AF-A0A9P8JKF4-F1
#
_entry.id   AF-A0A9P8JKF4-F1
#
_cell.length_a   1.000
_cell.length_b   1.000
_cell.length_c   1.000
_cell.angle_alpha   90.00
_cell.angle_beta   90.00
_cell.angle_gamma   90.00
#
_symmetry.space_group_name_H-M   'P 1'
#
loop_
_entity.id
_entity.type
_entity.pdbx_description
1 polymer ?
#
loop_
_entity_poly.entity_id
_entity_poly.type
_entity_poly.pdbx_seq_one_letter_code
_entity_poly.pdbx_strand_id
1 'polypeptide(L)'
;MADQITDPQGGDSPSAHDDSIAPEQRGIKRQRTSNAAPADDDDDDDDKPGRERRKIEIKFIQDKSRRHITFSKRKAGIMKKAYELSVLTGTQVLLL
;
A
#
# COMPACT_ATOMS: atom_id res chain seq x y z
N MET A 1 62.23 14.72 -7.88
CA MET A 1 61.93 15.86 -7.00
C MET A 1 60.59 16.45 -7.42
N ALA A 2 59.87 17.07 -6.49
CA ALA A 2 58.64 17.79 -6.80
C ALA A 2 58.95 19.18 -7.35
N ASP A 3 58.04 19.75 -8.13
CA ASP A 3 57.82 21.20 -8.19
C ASP A 3 56.32 21.48 -8.36
N GLN A 4 55.81 22.42 -7.57
CA GLN A 4 54.46 22.96 -7.67
C GLN A 4 54.56 24.34 -8.31
N ILE A 5 53.75 24.64 -9.34
CA ILE A 5 53.62 26.00 -9.88
C ILE A 5 52.14 26.35 -10.07
N THR A 6 51.80 27.47 -9.43
CA THR A 6 50.53 28.21 -9.27
C THR A 6 49.44 28.17 -10.37
N ASP A 7 48.18 28.28 -9.90
CA ASP A 7 46.99 28.78 -10.62
C ASP A 7 47.13 30.31 -10.89
N PRO A 8 46.44 30.91 -11.89
CA PRO A 8 45.19 31.60 -11.51
C PRO A 8 44.08 31.73 -12.59
N GLN A 9 42.83 31.53 -12.14
CA GLN A 9 41.58 32.24 -12.49
C GLN A 9 41.23 32.59 -13.97
N GLY A 10 40.07 32.11 -14.40
CA GLY A 10 39.26 32.70 -15.48
C GLY A 10 37.91 32.01 -15.56
N GLY A 11 36.84 32.66 -15.07
CA GLY A 11 35.53 32.02 -14.93
C GLY A 11 34.59 32.26 -16.10
N ASP A 12 33.64 31.34 -16.28
CA ASP A 12 32.25 31.73 -16.55
C ASP A 12 31.27 30.64 -16.06
N SER A 13 30.02 31.00 -15.85
CA SER A 13 28.90 30.13 -15.45
C SER A 13 27.66 30.64 -16.18
N PRO A 14 26.69 29.80 -16.61
CA PRO A 14 25.64 29.43 -15.64
C PRO A 14 24.79 28.15 -15.90
N SER A 15 24.13 27.68 -14.83
CA SER A 15 22.76 27.08 -14.81
C SER A 15 22.54 25.70 -15.49
N ALA A 16 21.61 24.82 -15.08
CA ALA A 16 20.65 24.74 -13.96
C ALA A 16 20.35 23.23 -13.68
N HIS A 17 19.65 22.76 -12.65
CA HIS A 17 18.97 23.35 -11.48
C HIS A 17 19.30 22.48 -10.25
N ASP A 18 19.11 23.01 -9.04
CA ASP A 18 18.66 22.25 -7.87
C ASP A 18 17.49 23.02 -7.25
N ASP A 19 16.42 22.32 -6.87
CA ASP A 19 15.30 22.93 -6.12
C ASP A 19 14.84 21.94 -5.05
N SER A 20 15.63 21.86 -3.98
CA SER A 20 15.27 21.23 -2.73
C SER A 20 14.09 21.94 -2.05
N ILE A 21 12.92 21.31 -2.00
CA ILE A 21 11.73 21.89 -1.35
C ILE A 21 11.85 21.81 0.18
N ALA A 22 11.93 22.97 0.83
CA ALA A 22 12.01 23.14 2.27
C ALA A 22 10.67 22.85 3.00
N PRO A 23 10.70 22.53 4.32
CA PRO A 23 9.49 22.21 5.08
C PRO A 23 8.74 23.48 5.53
N GLU A 24 7.52 23.68 5.04
CA GLU A 24 6.72 24.84 5.44
C GLU A 24 5.92 24.61 6.73
N GLN A 25 6.35 25.28 7.81
CA GLN A 25 5.54 25.46 9.01
C GLN A 25 4.68 26.73 8.90
N ARG A 26 3.37 26.59 8.70
CA ARG A 26 2.39 27.63 9.02
C ARG A 26 1.19 27.03 9.74
N GLY A 27 1.02 27.39 11.00
CA GLY A 27 -0.11 26.95 11.83
C GLY A 27 -1.33 27.86 11.69
N ILE A 28 -2.51 27.34 12.05
CA ILE A 28 -3.58 28.02 12.79
C ILE A 28 -4.44 26.92 13.44
N LYS A 29 -4.70 27.07 14.73
CA LYS A 29 -5.37 26.08 15.59
C LYS A 29 -6.87 26.03 15.28
N ARG A 30 -7.30 25.10 14.42
CA ARG A 30 -8.74 24.88 14.14
C ARG A 30 -9.44 24.35 15.40
N GLN A 31 -10.42 25.11 15.87
CA GLN A 31 -11.25 24.81 17.03
C GLN A 31 -12.11 23.57 16.75
N ARG A 32 -11.86 22.46 17.46
CA ARG A 32 -12.73 21.27 17.43
C ARG A 32 -14.10 21.64 18.02
N THR A 33 -15.10 21.79 17.16
CA THR A 33 -16.51 21.71 17.57
C THR A 33 -16.82 20.25 17.91
N SER A 34 -17.18 20.00 19.17
CA SER A 34 -17.44 18.67 19.71
C SER A 34 -18.85 18.17 19.36
N ASN A 35 -19.04 17.70 18.13
CA ASN A 35 -20.12 16.78 17.83
C ASN A 35 -19.65 15.36 18.15
N ALA A 36 -19.90 14.93 19.38
CA ALA A 36 -19.60 13.58 19.83
C ALA A 36 -20.65 12.59 19.30
N ALA A 37 -20.28 11.85 18.26
CA ALA A 37 -20.76 10.49 18.07
C ALA A 37 -19.58 9.57 18.41
N PRO A 38 -19.61 8.82 19.54
CA PRO A 38 -18.66 7.73 19.72
C PRO A 38 -18.92 6.68 18.64
N ALA A 39 -17.85 6.20 18.01
CA ALA A 39 -17.93 5.20 16.96
C ALA A 39 -18.36 3.83 17.52
N ASP A 40 -19.02 3.02 16.69
CA ASP A 40 -19.08 1.58 16.89
C ASP A 40 -17.67 1.01 16.69
N ASP A 41 -16.94 0.82 17.79
CA ASP A 41 -15.51 0.46 17.84
C ASP A 41 -15.30 -1.06 17.61
N ASP A 42 -15.80 -1.56 16.47
CA ASP A 42 -15.86 -2.98 16.09
C ASP A 42 -14.92 -3.33 14.89
N ASP A 43 -14.02 -2.41 14.50
CA ASP A 43 -13.07 -2.57 13.38
C ASP A 43 -11.71 -3.20 13.79
N ASP A 44 -11.52 -3.56 15.08
CA ASP A 44 -10.25 -4.05 15.66
C ASP A 44 -10.13 -5.60 15.65
N ASP A 45 -10.96 -6.30 14.87
CA ASP A 45 -11.22 -7.76 14.99
C ASP A 45 -10.61 -8.62 13.84
N ASP A 46 -9.82 -8.02 12.92
CA ASP A 46 -9.10 -8.72 11.82
C ASP A 46 -7.60 -8.98 12.11
N ASP A 47 -6.94 -8.17 12.97
CA ASP A 47 -5.52 -8.34 13.33
C ASP A 47 -5.25 -9.29 14.50
N LYS A 48 -6.31 -9.87 15.11
CA LYS A 48 -6.18 -10.76 16.27
C LYS A 48 -5.67 -12.16 15.87
N PRO A 49 -4.43 -12.55 16.24
CA PRO A 49 -3.91 -13.86 15.87
C PRO A 49 -4.70 -14.98 16.58
N GLY A 50 -5.03 -16.03 15.82
CA GLY A 50 -5.69 -17.23 16.37
C GLY A 50 -7.19 -17.38 16.08
N ARG A 51 -7.81 -16.51 15.28
CA ARG A 51 -9.21 -16.71 14.85
C ARG A 51 -9.29 -17.85 13.82
N GLU A 52 -9.69 -19.03 14.28
CA GLU A 52 -9.85 -20.24 13.45
C GLU A 52 -10.78 -20.00 12.23
N ARG A 53 -10.54 -20.74 11.13
CA ARG A 53 -11.33 -20.67 9.90
C ARG A 53 -12.77 -21.16 10.12
N ARG A 54 -13.67 -20.21 10.43
CA ARG A 54 -15.11 -20.47 10.59
C ARG A 54 -15.79 -20.90 9.27
N LYS A 55 -16.74 -21.82 9.36
CA LYS A 55 -17.65 -22.19 8.26
C LYS A 55 -18.62 -21.04 7.98
N ILE A 56 -18.90 -20.76 6.71
CA ILE A 56 -19.91 -19.78 6.27
C ILE A 56 -20.81 -20.39 5.19
N GLU A 57 -22.02 -19.87 5.07
CA GLU A 57 -22.96 -20.25 4.01
C GLU A 57 -22.49 -19.77 2.63
N ILE A 58 -22.83 -20.51 1.57
CA ILE A 58 -22.57 -20.12 0.18
C ILE A 58 -23.74 -19.25 -0.31
N LYS A 59 -23.75 -18.00 0.17
CA LYS A 59 -24.66 -16.94 -0.26
C LYS A 59 -23.90 -15.62 -0.44
N PHE A 60 -24.54 -14.62 -1.02
CA PHE A 60 -23.93 -13.29 -1.16
C PHE A 60 -23.62 -12.69 0.22
N ILE A 61 -22.38 -12.28 0.43
CA ILE A 61 -21.94 -11.63 1.66
C ILE A 61 -22.37 -10.17 1.58
N GLN A 62 -23.34 -9.75 2.40
CA GLN A 62 -23.90 -8.39 2.37
C GLN A 62 -22.88 -7.35 2.86
N ASP A 63 -22.20 -7.66 3.97
CA ASP A 63 -21.10 -6.88 4.53
C ASP A 63 -20.01 -6.60 3.49
N LYS A 64 -19.71 -5.31 3.28
CA LYS A 64 -18.78 -4.84 2.25
C LYS A 64 -17.32 -5.20 2.58
N SER A 65 -16.89 -5.02 3.84
CA SER A 65 -15.51 -5.29 4.26
C SER A 65 -15.22 -6.79 4.18
N ARG A 66 -16.05 -7.60 4.82
CA ARG A 66 -15.94 -9.07 4.80
C ARG A 66 -16.06 -9.64 3.40
N ARG A 67 -16.89 -9.05 2.52
CA ARG A 67 -16.97 -9.44 1.10
C ARG A 67 -15.66 -9.16 0.37
N HIS A 68 -15.06 -7.98 0.54
CA HIS A 68 -13.78 -7.64 -0.10
C HIS A 68 -12.64 -8.55 0.39
N ILE A 69 -12.51 -8.75 1.70
CA ILE A 69 -11.50 -9.63 2.30
C ILE A 69 -11.68 -11.08 1.80
N THR A 70 -12.92 -11.58 1.77
CA THR A 70 -13.24 -12.91 1.26
C THR A 70 -12.95 -13.02 -0.24
N PHE A 71 -13.27 -12.02 -1.04
CA PHE A 71 -12.97 -11.98 -2.48
C PHE A 71 -11.46 -12.06 -2.71
N SER A 72 -10.65 -11.22 -2.07
CA SER A 72 -9.19 -11.24 -2.22
C SER A 72 -8.57 -12.56 -1.80
N LYS A 73 -8.94 -13.09 -0.62
CA LYS A 73 -8.45 -14.39 -0.12
C LYS A 73 -8.87 -15.55 -1.03
N ARG A 74 -10.10 -15.54 -1.59
CA ARG A 74 -10.56 -16.57 -2.54
C ARG A 74 -9.95 -16.42 -3.94
N LYS A 75 -9.81 -15.21 -4.47
CA LYS A 75 -9.17 -14.91 -5.77
C LYS A 75 -7.76 -15.48 -5.81
N ALA A 76 -6.95 -15.24 -4.77
CA ALA A 76 -5.62 -15.83 -4.65
C ALA A 76 -5.66 -17.37 -4.63
N GLY A 77 -6.57 -17.96 -3.85
CA GLY A 77 -6.72 -19.42 -3.76
C GLY A 77 -7.14 -20.09 -5.08
N ILE A 78 -8.12 -19.53 -5.80
CA ILE A 78 -8.59 -20.10 -7.07
C ILE A 78 -7.57 -19.90 -8.20
N MET A 79 -6.86 -18.78 -8.24
CA MET A 79 -5.76 -18.54 -9.19
C MET A 79 -4.63 -19.58 -9.00
N LYS A 80 -4.24 -19.84 -7.74
CA LYS A 80 -3.26 -20.91 -7.43
C LYS A 80 -3.74 -22.28 -7.88
N LYS A 81 -5.04 -22.59 -7.71
CA LYS A 81 -5.63 -23.88 -8.13
C LYS A 81 -5.73 -24.03 -9.64
N ALA A 82 -6.06 -22.97 -10.38
CA ALA A 82 -6.04 -22.97 -11.84
C ALA A 82 -4.61 -23.22 -12.39
N TYR A 83 -3.61 -22.55 -11.82
CA TYR A 83 -2.20 -22.76 -12.16
C TYR A 83 -1.75 -24.21 -11.87
N GLU A 84 -1.98 -24.71 -10.65
CA GLU A 84 -1.66 -26.10 -10.28
C GLU A 84 -2.31 -27.11 -11.23
N LEU A 85 -3.59 -26.92 -11.58
CA LEU A 85 -4.31 -27.80 -12.50
C LEU A 85 -3.69 -27.81 -13.91
N SER A 86 -3.42 -26.63 -14.47
CA SER A 86 -2.82 -26.51 -15.81
C SER A 86 -1.44 -27.17 -15.89
N VAL A 87 -0.59 -26.97 -14.87
CA VAL A 87 0.76 -27.54 -14.82
C VAL A 87 0.74 -29.05 -14.61
N LEU A 88 -0.12 -29.56 -13.72
CA LEU A 88 -0.18 -31.00 -13.39
C LEU A 88 -0.81 -31.85 -14.50
N THR A 89 -1.65 -31.26 -15.35
CA THR A 89 -2.41 -32.00 -16.39
C THR A 89 -2.04 -31.64 -17.82
N GLY A 90 -1.25 -30.58 -18.05
CA GLY A 90 -0.95 -30.07 -19.38
C GLY A 90 -2.15 -29.45 -20.11
N THR A 91 -3.23 -29.13 -19.39
CA THR A 91 -4.46 -28.57 -19.98
C THR A 91 -4.46 -27.05 -19.98
N GLN A 92 -5.12 -26.45 -20.98
CA GLN A 92 -5.34 -25.01 -21.04
C GLN A 92 -6.51 -24.62 -20.12
N VAL A 93 -6.32 -23.61 -19.28
CA VAL A 93 -7.33 -23.12 -18.32
C VAL A 93 -7.49 -21.61 -18.50
N LEU A 94 -8.73 -21.15 -18.62
CA LEU A 94 -9.09 -19.72 -18.63
C LEU A 94 -9.89 -19.40 -17.36
N LEU A 95 -9.55 -18.29 -16.71
CA LEU A 95 -10.21 -17.78 -15.51
C LEU A 95 -10.26 -16.25 -15.59
N LEU A 96 -11.37 -15.65 -15.14
CA LEU A 96 -11.65 -14.21 -15.17
C LEU A 96 -11.83 -13.68 -13.73
#